data_AF-A0A9E4F1P8-F1
#
_entry.id   AF-A0A9E4F1P8-F1
#
_cell.length_a   1.000
_cell.length_b   1.000
_cell.length_c   1.000
_cell.angle_alpha   90.00
_cell.angle_beta   90.00
_cell.angle_gamma   90.00
#
_symmetry.space_group_name_H-M   'P 1'
#
loop_
_entity.id
_entity.type
_entity.pdbx_description
1 polymer ?
#
loop_
_entity_poly.entity_id
_entity_poly.type
_entity_poly.pdbx_seq_one_letter_code
_entity_poly.pdbx_strand_id
1 'polypeptide(L)'
;DGLPVIPPTLEMVERFVAASGRKGDEIIARLMPRLADITVERIAANAIMAGCAPGAMPILVTAVQAMGAEEFHVNHVITTAHTLFPIVVVSGPIAKEIGMSDGRDLSSQGWGVNASVGRAVKLIMFNCIGDL
;
A
#
# COMPACT_ATOMS: atom_id res chain seq x y z
N ASP A 1 1.73 13.90 2.33
CA ASP A 1 3.09 14.02 1.74
C ASP A 1 3.23 15.26 0.85
N GLY A 2 2.24 16.15 0.80
CA GLY A 2 2.31 17.39 0.01
C GLY A 2 2.17 17.18 -1.51
N LEU A 3 2.09 15.93 -1.96
CA LEU A 3 1.93 15.59 -3.37
C LEU A 3 0.44 15.55 -3.75
N PRO A 4 0.08 15.88 -5.02
CA PRO A 4 -1.27 15.70 -5.52
C PRO A 4 -1.77 14.25 -5.33
N VAL A 5 -3.06 14.10 -5.10
CA VAL A 5 -3.73 12.79 -5.04
C VAL A 5 -4.73 12.65 -6.18
N ILE A 6 -4.90 11.43 -6.68
CA ILE A 6 -5.99 11.08 -7.58
C ILE A 6 -7.22 10.72 -6.73
N PRO A 7 -8.36 11.42 -6.85
CA PRO A 7 -9.56 11.06 -6.09
C PRO A 7 -10.04 9.64 -6.44
N PRO A 8 -10.26 8.74 -5.46
CA PRO A 8 -10.71 7.38 -5.72
C PRO A 8 -12.22 7.37 -6.02
N THR A 9 -12.59 7.31 -7.29
CA THR A 9 -13.99 7.11 -7.71
C THR A 9 -14.39 5.65 -7.54
N LEU A 10 -15.69 5.39 -7.41
CA LEU A 10 -16.23 4.03 -7.26
C LEU A 10 -15.78 3.09 -8.39
N GLU A 11 -15.88 3.54 -9.64
CA GLU A 11 -15.45 2.77 -10.82
C GLU A 11 -13.95 2.40 -10.77
N MET A 12 -13.09 3.33 -10.34
CA MET A 12 -11.66 3.04 -10.19
C MET A 12 -11.43 2.04 -9.05
N VAL A 13 -12.13 2.19 -7.93
CA VAL A 13 -12.02 1.25 -6.80
C VAL A 13 -12.43 -0.15 -7.23
N GLU A 14 -13.57 -0.30 -7.92
CA GLU A 14 -14.04 -1.59 -8.45
C GLU A 14 -13.00 -2.27 -9.34
N ARG A 15 -12.36 -1.50 -10.24
CA ARG A 15 -11.28 -2.01 -11.10
C ARG A 15 -10.07 -2.50 -10.31
N PHE A 16 -9.67 -1.79 -9.26
CA PHE A 16 -8.55 -2.18 -8.40
C PHE A 16 -8.90 -3.40 -7.54
N VAL A 17 -10.13 -3.45 -6.98
CA VAL A 17 -10.63 -4.62 -6.27
C VAL A 17 -10.59 -5.85 -7.19
N ALA A 18 -11.10 -5.74 -8.42
CA ALA A 18 -11.04 -6.83 -9.39
C ALA A 18 -9.59 -7.29 -9.68
N ALA A 19 -8.65 -6.35 -9.83
CA ALA A 19 -7.23 -6.66 -10.07
C ALA A 19 -6.54 -7.37 -8.89
N SER A 20 -7.10 -7.28 -7.68
CA SER A 20 -6.61 -8.03 -6.52
C SER A 20 -7.00 -9.51 -6.53
N GLY A 21 -8.01 -9.91 -7.33
CA GLY A 21 -8.60 -11.25 -7.31
C GLY A 21 -9.37 -11.57 -6.02
N ARG A 22 -9.73 -10.56 -5.22
CA ARG A 22 -10.36 -10.68 -3.90
C ARG A 22 -11.67 -9.89 -3.83
N LYS A 23 -12.45 -10.09 -2.76
CA LYS A 23 -13.67 -9.31 -2.51
C LYS A 23 -13.34 -7.96 -1.89
N GLY A 24 -14.09 -6.92 -2.24
CA GLY A 24 -13.85 -5.56 -1.77
C GLY A 24 -13.93 -5.40 -0.24
N ASP A 25 -14.88 -6.10 0.37
CA ASP A 25 -15.15 -6.11 1.82
C ASP A 25 -14.25 -7.07 2.61
N GLU A 26 -13.38 -7.82 1.94
CA GLU A 26 -12.49 -8.76 2.61
C GLU A 26 -11.46 -8.02 3.47
N ILE A 27 -11.45 -8.35 4.76
CA ILE A 27 -10.51 -7.79 5.74
C ILE A 27 -9.16 -8.48 5.58
N ILE A 28 -8.14 -7.70 5.23
CA ILE A 28 -6.77 -8.17 5.03
C ILE A 28 -6.00 -8.23 6.36
N ALA A 29 -6.17 -7.20 7.18
CA ALA A 29 -5.52 -7.09 8.49
C ALA A 29 -6.32 -6.16 9.41
N ARG A 30 -6.13 -6.32 10.71
CA ARG A 30 -6.53 -5.36 11.74
C ARG A 30 -5.28 -4.72 12.32
N LEU A 31 -5.10 -3.43 12.07
CA LEU A 31 -3.83 -2.77 12.41
C LEU A 31 -4.01 -1.82 13.61
N MET A 32 -3.07 -1.91 14.55
CA MET A 32 -2.88 -0.95 15.64
C MET A 32 -2.37 0.40 15.08
N PRO A 33 -2.58 1.54 15.77
CA PRO A 33 -3.19 1.69 17.09
C PRO A 33 -4.73 1.78 17.08
N ARG A 34 -5.35 2.01 15.92
CA ARG A 34 -6.81 2.22 15.82
C ARG A 34 -7.65 0.95 15.79
N LEU A 35 -7.02 -0.23 15.75
CA LEU A 35 -7.69 -1.52 15.51
C LEU A 35 -8.59 -1.47 14.26
N ALA A 36 -8.14 -0.75 13.23
CA ALA A 36 -8.96 -0.53 12.04
C ALA A 36 -8.92 -1.77 11.13
N ASP A 37 -10.10 -2.18 10.65
CA ASP A 37 -10.23 -3.18 9.59
C ASP A 37 -9.68 -2.63 8.27
N ILE A 38 -8.63 -3.24 7.73
CA ILE A 38 -8.06 -2.87 6.44
C ILE A 38 -8.64 -3.78 5.37
N THR A 39 -9.67 -3.31 4.67
CA THR A 39 -10.32 -4.04 3.58
C THR A 39 -9.60 -3.87 2.24
N VAL A 40 -9.87 -4.74 1.27
CA VAL A 40 -9.36 -4.60 -0.10
C VAL A 40 -9.77 -3.26 -0.72
N GLU A 41 -11.01 -2.79 -0.50
CA GLU A 41 -11.48 -1.48 -0.94
C GLU A 41 -10.67 -0.32 -0.35
N ARG A 42 -10.33 -0.40 0.95
CA ARG A 42 -9.48 0.62 1.59
C ARG A 42 -8.08 0.64 0.99
N ILE A 43 -7.52 -0.53 0.68
CA ILE A 43 -6.22 -0.63 -0.01
C ILE A 43 -6.32 -0.02 -1.41
N ALA A 44 -7.35 -0.37 -2.17
CA ALA A 44 -7.60 0.15 -3.52
C ALA A 44 -7.72 1.68 -3.54
N ALA A 45 -8.51 2.26 -2.65
CA ALA A 45 -8.69 3.71 -2.56
C ALA A 45 -7.35 4.44 -2.30
N ASN A 46 -6.53 3.91 -1.39
CA ASN A 46 -5.20 4.47 -1.11
C ASN A 46 -4.20 4.26 -2.26
N ALA A 47 -4.26 3.13 -2.95
CA ALA A 47 -3.46 2.86 -4.13
C ALA A 47 -3.76 3.87 -5.26
N ILE A 48 -5.04 4.17 -5.48
CA ILE A 48 -5.48 5.18 -6.46
C ILE A 48 -4.96 6.56 -6.06
N MET A 49 -5.17 6.99 -4.80
CA MET A 49 -4.65 8.27 -4.31
C MET A 49 -3.13 8.40 -4.49
N ALA A 50 -2.40 7.29 -4.34
CA ALA A 50 -0.96 7.24 -4.55
C ALA A 50 -0.53 7.30 -6.02
N GLY A 51 -1.43 7.06 -6.97
CA GLY A 51 -1.13 6.98 -8.40
C GLY A 51 -0.66 5.60 -8.86
N CYS A 52 -1.00 4.53 -8.14
CA CYS A 52 -0.67 3.16 -8.56
C CYS A 52 -1.45 2.76 -9.82
N ALA A 53 -0.95 1.74 -10.52
CA ALA A 53 -1.74 0.97 -11.47
C ALA A 53 -2.43 -0.23 -10.77
N PRO A 54 -3.55 -0.77 -11.29
CA PRO A 54 -4.24 -1.91 -10.69
C PRO A 54 -3.35 -3.14 -10.45
N GLY A 55 -2.34 -3.36 -11.30
CA GLY A 55 -1.39 -4.47 -11.15
C GLY A 55 -0.57 -4.46 -9.86
N ALA A 56 -0.53 -3.33 -9.14
CA ALA A 56 0.13 -3.25 -7.83
C ALA A 56 -0.70 -3.91 -6.70
N MET A 57 -1.98 -4.21 -6.92
CA MET A 57 -2.88 -4.67 -5.86
C MET A 57 -2.42 -5.96 -5.15
N PRO A 58 -1.96 -7.01 -5.84
CA PRO A 58 -1.44 -8.20 -5.14
C PRO A 58 -0.28 -7.90 -4.18
N ILE A 59 0.60 -6.96 -4.57
CA ILE A 59 1.73 -6.53 -3.74
C ILE A 59 1.23 -5.75 -2.52
N LEU A 60 0.30 -4.80 -2.72
CA LEU A 60 -0.23 -3.98 -1.63
C LEU A 60 -1.04 -4.80 -0.63
N VAL A 61 -1.84 -5.77 -1.11
CA VAL A 61 -2.54 -6.72 -0.23
C VAL A 61 -1.53 -7.51 0.60
N THR A 62 -0.48 -8.06 -0.03
CA THR A 62 0.56 -8.82 0.67
C THR A 62 1.32 -7.94 1.68
N ALA A 63 1.62 -6.68 1.33
CA ALA A 63 2.26 -5.74 2.23
C ALA A 63 1.40 -5.46 3.47
N VAL A 64 0.08 -5.30 3.30
CA VAL A 64 -0.84 -5.12 4.44
C VAL A 64 -0.96 -6.37 5.29
N GLN A 65 -0.98 -7.56 4.68
CA GLN A 65 -0.93 -8.83 5.42
C GLN A 65 0.34 -8.91 6.27
N ALA A 66 1.49 -8.58 5.69
CA ALA A 66 2.77 -8.57 6.40
C ALA A 66 2.80 -7.55 7.55
N MET A 67 2.19 -6.36 7.37
CA MET A 67 2.04 -5.39 8.46
C MET A 67 1.14 -5.89 9.59
N GLY A 68 0.21 -6.80 9.29
CA GLY A 68 -0.65 -7.44 10.29
C GLY A 68 0.01 -8.62 11.03
N ALA A 69 1.18 -9.07 10.59
CA ALA A 69 1.93 -10.12 11.26
C ALA A 69 2.52 -9.60 12.58
N GLU A 70 2.57 -10.46 13.59
CA GLU A 70 3.05 -10.10 14.93
C GLU A 70 4.51 -9.61 14.88
N GLU A 71 5.33 -10.27 14.06
CA GLU A 71 6.75 -10.01 13.86
C GLU A 71 7.05 -8.64 13.23
N PHE A 72 6.08 -8.04 12.53
CA PHE A 72 6.23 -6.70 12.00
C PHE A 72 6.09 -5.63 13.10
N HIS A 73 5.43 -5.96 14.22
CA HIS A 73 5.23 -5.08 15.36
C HIS A 73 4.72 -3.68 14.95
N VAL A 74 3.67 -3.61 14.13
CA VAL A 74 3.16 -2.37 13.51
C VAL A 74 2.92 -1.23 14.49
N ASN A 75 2.53 -1.54 15.74
CA ASN A 75 2.36 -0.55 16.79
C ASN A 75 3.66 0.19 17.10
N HIS A 76 4.79 -0.52 17.23
CA HIS A 76 6.10 0.09 17.47
C HIS A 76 6.59 0.94 16.29
N VAL A 77 6.17 0.60 15.06
CA VAL A 77 6.50 1.35 13.85
C VAL A 77 5.77 2.70 13.82
N ILE A 78 4.55 2.77 14.35
CA ILE A 78 3.68 3.95 14.22
C ILE A 78 3.72 4.84 15.46
N THR A 79 3.90 4.27 16.66
CA THR A 79 3.89 5.06 17.91
C THR A 79 5.27 5.58 18.33
N THR A 80 6.27 5.50 17.46
CA THR A 80 7.61 6.02 17.72
C THR A 80 7.67 7.54 17.53
N ALA A 81 8.62 8.21 18.19
CA ALA A 81 8.80 9.66 18.11
C ALA A 81 9.32 10.14 16.73
N HIS A 82 9.78 9.22 15.88
CA HIS A 82 10.27 9.51 14.54
C HIS A 82 9.42 8.80 13.50
N THR A 83 9.15 9.47 12.38
CA THR A 83 8.39 8.85 11.30
C THR A 83 9.18 7.68 10.70
N LEU A 84 8.61 6.48 10.77
CA LEU A 84 9.14 5.29 10.11
C LEU A 84 8.22 4.90 8.95
N PHE A 85 8.84 4.49 7.84
CA PHE A 85 8.10 3.96 6.70
C PHE A 85 8.62 2.57 6.34
N PRO A 86 7.73 1.58 6.15
CA PRO A 86 8.13 0.25 5.71
C PRO A 86 8.79 0.34 4.32
N ILE A 87 9.86 -0.43 4.14
CA ILE A 87 10.39 -0.72 2.80
C ILE A 87 9.65 -1.96 2.29
N VAL A 88 9.05 -1.86 1.11
CA VAL A 88 8.44 -3.00 0.43
C VAL A 88 9.46 -3.59 -0.53
N VAL A 89 9.92 -4.80 -0.24
CA VAL A 89 10.79 -5.58 -1.13
C VAL A 89 9.95 -6.66 -1.80
N VAL A 90 9.96 -6.67 -3.13
CA VAL A 90 9.16 -7.61 -3.92
C VAL A 90 10.10 -8.54 -4.68
N SER A 91 9.87 -9.84 -4.54
CA SER A 91 10.60 -10.87 -5.25
C SER A 91 9.62 -11.74 -6.04
N GLY A 92 9.96 -12.03 -7.29
CA GLY A 92 9.15 -12.87 -8.17
C GLY A 92 8.78 -12.22 -9.51
N PRO A 93 8.08 -12.96 -10.38
CA PRO A 93 7.76 -12.52 -11.74
C PRO A 93 6.91 -11.24 -11.76
N ILE A 94 6.01 -11.08 -10.79
CA ILE A 94 5.13 -9.91 -10.69
C ILE A 94 5.89 -8.58 -10.69
N ALA A 95 7.07 -8.52 -10.05
CA ALA A 95 7.89 -7.30 -10.02
C ALA A 95 8.26 -6.85 -11.44
N LYS A 96 8.64 -7.81 -12.30
CA LYS A 96 8.97 -7.53 -13.70
C LYS A 96 7.73 -7.23 -14.54
N GLU A 97 6.65 -7.97 -14.32
CA GLU A 97 5.39 -7.81 -15.05
C GLU A 97 4.79 -6.41 -14.88
N ILE A 98 4.88 -5.83 -13.69
CA ILE A 98 4.36 -4.48 -13.43
C ILE A 98 5.40 -3.38 -13.66
N GLY A 99 6.62 -3.72 -14.07
CA GLY A 99 7.69 -2.75 -14.36
C GLY A 99 8.32 -2.13 -13.12
N MET A 100 8.44 -2.87 -12.00
CA MET A 100 9.28 -2.45 -10.88
C MET A 100 10.75 -2.47 -11.29
N SER A 101 11.49 -1.47 -10.80
CA SER A 101 12.94 -1.44 -10.96
C SER A 101 13.63 -2.31 -9.93
N ASP A 102 14.64 -3.05 -10.37
CA ASP A 102 15.55 -3.89 -9.58
C ASP A 102 17.02 -3.41 -9.70
N GLY A 103 17.28 -2.26 -10.33
CA GLY A 103 18.60 -1.73 -10.66
C GLY A 103 19.11 -0.62 -9.74
N ARG A 104 19.91 0.31 -10.28
CA ARG A 104 20.30 1.53 -9.54
C ARG A 104 19.10 2.48 -9.42
N ASP A 105 19.11 3.29 -8.37
CA ASP A 105 18.10 4.33 -8.14
C ASP A 105 16.66 3.80 -7.97
N LEU A 106 16.53 2.66 -7.26
CA LEU A 106 15.28 1.95 -6.96
C LEU A 106 14.17 2.84 -6.40
N SER A 107 14.53 3.85 -5.62
CA SER A 107 13.61 4.78 -4.96
C SER A 107 13.55 6.16 -5.64
N SER A 108 14.16 6.31 -6.82
CA SER A 108 14.16 7.58 -7.54
C SER A 108 12.87 7.83 -8.31
N GLN A 109 12.64 9.09 -8.67
CA GLN A 109 11.46 9.53 -9.43
C GLN A 109 11.36 8.90 -10.83
N GLY A 110 12.41 8.22 -11.33
CA GLY A 110 12.42 7.57 -12.64
C GLY A 110 11.56 6.30 -12.72
N TRP A 111 11.16 5.73 -11.58
CA TRP A 111 10.41 4.47 -11.52
C TRP A 111 9.07 4.64 -10.80
N GLY A 112 8.08 5.13 -11.56
CA GLY A 112 6.76 5.48 -11.02
C GLY A 112 6.06 4.35 -10.25
N VAL A 113 6.33 3.09 -10.57
CA VAL A 113 5.77 1.92 -9.86
C VAL A 113 6.38 1.79 -8.46
N ASN A 114 7.70 1.84 -8.33
CA ASN A 114 8.38 1.78 -7.02
C ASN A 114 7.94 2.95 -6.12
N ALA A 115 7.89 4.16 -6.69
CA ALA A 115 7.46 5.35 -5.96
C ALA A 115 5.99 5.27 -5.52
N SER A 116 5.08 4.85 -6.40
CA SER A 116 3.65 4.76 -6.10
C SER A 116 3.32 3.65 -5.10
N VAL A 117 3.99 2.49 -5.16
CA VAL A 117 3.81 1.40 -4.18
C VAL A 117 4.23 1.84 -2.78
N GLY A 118 5.42 2.42 -2.64
CA GLY A 118 5.88 2.94 -1.34
C GLY A 118 4.96 4.04 -0.80
N ARG A 119 4.50 4.93 -1.68
CA ARG A 119 3.52 5.97 -1.34
C ARG A 119 2.17 5.39 -0.92
N ALA A 120 1.68 4.35 -1.59
CA ALA A 120 0.42 3.70 -1.25
C ALA A 120 0.45 3.09 0.14
N VAL A 121 1.54 2.39 0.51
CA VAL A 121 1.71 1.85 1.87
C VAL A 121 1.67 2.98 2.91
N LYS A 122 2.39 4.08 2.65
CA LYS A 122 2.32 5.28 3.50
C LYS A 122 0.88 5.80 3.63
N LEU A 123 0.14 5.96 2.54
CA LEU A 123 -1.24 6.46 2.60
C LEU A 123 -2.17 5.49 3.35
N ILE A 124 -2.02 4.18 3.19
CA ILE A 124 -2.77 3.18 3.96
C ILE A 124 -2.52 3.36 5.45
N MET A 125 -1.25 3.51 5.86
CA MET A 125 -0.92 3.76 7.27
C MET A 125 -1.54 5.06 7.79
N PHE A 126 -1.36 6.16 7.06
CA PHE A 126 -1.87 7.48 7.46
C PHE A 126 -3.41 7.52 7.55
N ASN A 127 -4.09 7.08 6.50
CA ASN A 127 -5.53 7.23 6.38
C ASN A 127 -6.30 6.20 7.21
N CYS A 128 -5.77 4.99 7.39
CA CYS A 128 -6.51 3.92 8.06
C CYS A 128 -6.19 3.77 9.54
N ILE A 129 -4.93 3.94 9.95
CA ILE A 129 -4.50 3.69 11.34
C ILE A 129 -3.96 4.91 12.07
N GLY A 130 -3.77 6.03 11.37
CA GLY A 130 -3.50 7.32 11.98
C GLY A 130 -2.04 7.46 12.37
N ASP A 131 -1.35 8.28 11.59
CA ASP A 131 -0.10 8.92 11.98
C ASP A 131 -0.33 10.44 11.79
N LEU A 132 0.14 11.25 12.74
CA LEU A 132 0.00 12.72 12.75
C LEU A 132 1.15 13.35 11.96
#